data_AF-A0AAE2CRA1-F1
#
_entry.id   AF-A0AAE2CRA1-F1
#
_cell.length_a   1.000
_cell.length_b   1.000
_cell.length_c   1.000
_cell.angle_alpha   90.00
_cell.angle_beta   90.00
_cell.angle_gamma   90.00
#
_symmetry.space_group_name_H-M   'P 1'
#
loop_
_entity.id
_entity.type
_entity.pdbx_description
1 polymer ?
#
loop_
_entity_poly.entity_id
_entity_poly.type
_entity_poly.pdbx_seq_one_letter_code
_entity_poly.pdbx_strand_id
1 'polypeptide(L)'
;MPSQMETTCGSLLHELQIIWDEVGESDAERDRMLLELEQECMEVYRRKVDQANKCRAQLRQAIADAEAELAAICSAMGERPVHIRQSDQSTGSLKAELRTILPEIEEMRKRKSDRKNQFIEVLEEIQRIKHEIYRSGGYVSSNMAVDETDLSLRKLEELDRELQALQKEKTERLKQVLEHLNYLYSCCSVLGLDFKQNCLRDFTPSLGESDELKRQALSRKEILEKVEKWMTACQEESWLEEDDNRYNAGRGASSHSERD
;
A
#
# COMPACT_ATOMS: atom_id res chain seq x y z
N MET A 1 17.24 -10.11 -41.89
CA MET A 1 18.22 -10.35 -42.96
C MET A 1 19.16 -11.44 -42.48
N PRO A 2 18.96 -12.74 -42.79
CA PRO A 2 20.00 -13.73 -42.60
C PRO A 2 20.98 -13.56 -43.76
N SER A 3 22.06 -12.85 -43.48
CA SER A 3 23.19 -12.64 -44.37
C SER A 3 24.09 -13.88 -44.35
N GLN A 4 24.34 -14.44 -45.53
CA GLN A 4 25.58 -15.13 -45.92
C GLN A 4 25.93 -16.45 -45.22
N MET A 5 25.07 -17.48 -45.31
CA MET A 5 25.53 -18.87 -45.12
C MET A 5 25.27 -19.78 -46.34
N GLU A 6 24.89 -19.22 -47.48
CA GLU A 6 24.53 -19.99 -48.68
C GLU A 6 25.71 -20.76 -49.34
N THR A 7 26.93 -20.77 -48.79
CA THR A 7 28.10 -21.27 -49.54
C THR A 7 29.05 -22.22 -48.79
N THR A 8 28.54 -23.16 -47.97
CA THR A 8 29.38 -24.28 -47.47
C THR A 8 28.74 -25.66 -47.59
N CYS A 9 27.41 -25.80 -47.47
CA CYS A 9 26.76 -27.11 -47.64
C CYS A 9 26.91 -27.65 -49.06
N GLY A 10 26.70 -26.79 -50.07
CA GLY A 10 26.83 -27.18 -51.48
C GLY A 10 28.26 -27.54 -51.89
N SER A 11 29.29 -26.89 -51.32
CA SER A 11 30.69 -27.24 -51.60
C SER A 11 31.10 -28.56 -50.94
N LEU A 12 30.65 -28.82 -49.70
CA LEU A 12 30.91 -30.08 -49.01
C LEU A 12 30.21 -31.26 -49.68
N LEU A 13 28.99 -31.07 -50.18
CA LEU A 13 28.28 -32.07 -50.98
C LEU A 13 29.01 -32.36 -52.31
N HIS A 14 29.59 -31.34 -52.94
CA HIS A 14 30.38 -31.53 -54.16
C HIS A 14 31.69 -32.30 -53.89
N GLU A 15 32.39 -32.00 -52.80
CA GLU A 15 33.57 -32.78 -52.38
C GLU A 15 33.19 -34.24 -52.06
N LEU A 16 32.08 -34.45 -51.37
CA LEU A 16 31.56 -35.80 -51.05
C LEU A 16 31.25 -36.59 -52.33
N GLN A 17 30.70 -35.93 -53.36
CA GLN A 17 30.43 -36.52 -54.67
C GLN A 17 31.72 -37.00 -55.36
N ILE A 18 32.78 -36.19 -55.33
CA ILE A 18 34.10 -36.53 -55.88
C ILE A 18 34.68 -37.75 -55.15
N ILE A 19 34.62 -37.76 -53.81
CA ILE A 19 35.16 -38.86 -53.00
C ILE A 19 34.40 -40.17 -53.28
N TRP A 20 33.07 -40.13 -53.35
CA TRP A 20 32.28 -41.32 -53.66
C TRP A 20 32.58 -41.86 -55.07
N ASP A 21 32.86 -40.99 -56.04
CA ASP A 21 33.28 -41.38 -57.39
C ASP A 21 34.67 -42.05 -57.37
N GLU A 22 35.59 -41.57 -56.53
CA GLU A 22 36.93 -42.16 -56.33
C GLU A 22 36.89 -43.52 -55.61
N VAL A 23 36.01 -43.67 -54.61
CA VAL A 23 35.86 -44.91 -53.83
C VAL A 23 35.03 -45.97 -54.57
N GLY A 24 34.16 -45.56 -55.50
CA GLY A 24 33.28 -46.45 -56.24
C GLY A 24 32.03 -46.88 -55.45
N GLU A 25 31.51 -45.99 -54.60
CA GLU A 25 30.29 -46.23 -53.82
C GLU A 25 29.06 -46.42 -54.72
N SER A 26 28.15 -47.33 -54.36
CA SER A 26 26.95 -47.58 -55.15
C SER A 26 25.93 -46.45 -55.03
N ASP A 27 25.12 -46.21 -56.07
CA ASP A 27 24.06 -45.19 -56.04
C ASP A 27 23.11 -45.38 -54.85
N ALA A 28 22.81 -46.63 -54.49
CA ALA A 28 21.96 -46.95 -53.34
C ALA A 28 22.60 -46.58 -51.99
N GLU A 29 23.93 -46.59 -51.86
CA GLU A 29 24.66 -46.14 -50.66
C GLU A 29 24.71 -44.62 -50.58
N ARG A 30 24.93 -43.96 -51.72
CA ARG A 30 24.92 -42.50 -51.85
C ARG A 30 23.55 -41.92 -51.48
N ASP A 31 22.47 -42.50 -52.01
CA ASP A 31 21.10 -42.11 -51.68
C ASP A 31 20.79 -42.29 -50.19
N ARG A 32 21.27 -43.39 -49.57
CA ARG A 32 21.10 -43.61 -48.13
C ARG A 32 21.81 -42.54 -47.30
N MET A 33 23.07 -42.24 -47.61
CA MET A 33 23.84 -41.22 -46.90
C MET A 33 23.26 -39.81 -47.08
N LEU A 34 22.77 -39.47 -48.28
CA LEU A 34 22.09 -38.20 -48.52
C LEU A 34 20.79 -38.07 -47.71
N LEU A 35 19.98 -39.14 -47.67
CA LEU A 35 18.77 -39.17 -46.86
C LEU A 35 19.07 -39.02 -45.37
N GLU A 36 20.14 -39.63 -44.86
CA GLU A 36 20.59 -39.47 -43.47
C GLU A 36 20.97 -38.01 -43.18
N LEU A 37 21.76 -37.37 -44.05
CA LEU A 37 22.13 -35.96 -43.92
C LEU A 37 20.91 -35.02 -43.94
N GLU A 38 19.96 -35.26 -44.84
CA GLU A 38 18.70 -34.51 -44.91
C GLU A 38 17.89 -34.66 -43.61
N GLN A 39 17.79 -35.89 -43.09
CA GLN A 39 17.11 -36.17 -41.83
C GLN A 39 17.77 -35.46 -40.65
N GLU A 40 19.11 -35.51 -40.55
CA GLU A 40 19.86 -34.83 -39.50
C GLU A 40 19.68 -33.31 -39.57
N CYS A 41 19.74 -32.72 -40.78
CA CYS A 41 19.49 -31.29 -40.98
C CYS A 41 18.08 -30.90 -40.54
N MET A 42 17.08 -31.64 -40.98
CA MET A 42 15.68 -31.41 -40.62
C MET A 42 15.45 -31.51 -39.11
N GLU A 43 16.10 -32.46 -38.46
CA GLU A 43 16.01 -32.64 -37.02
C GLU A 43 16.67 -31.48 -36.24
N VAL A 44 17.80 -30.94 -36.72
CA VAL A 44 18.39 -29.71 -36.16
C VAL A 44 17.44 -28.52 -36.28
N TYR A 45 16.83 -28.31 -37.46
CA TYR A 45 15.85 -27.24 -37.65
C TYR A 45 14.63 -27.41 -36.74
N ARG A 46 14.07 -28.63 -36.65
CA ARG A 46 12.94 -28.96 -35.77
C ARG A 46 13.26 -28.58 -34.32
N ARG A 47 14.40 -29.00 -33.79
CA ARG A 47 14.84 -28.64 -32.42
C ARG A 47 14.96 -27.14 -32.22
N LYS A 48 15.47 -26.39 -33.20
CA LYS A 48 15.57 -24.92 -33.10
C LYS A 48 14.20 -24.24 -33.12
N VAL A 49 13.27 -24.72 -33.94
CA VAL A 49 11.88 -24.24 -33.99
C VAL A 49 11.17 -24.55 -32.67
N ASP A 50 11.32 -25.75 -32.13
CA ASP A 50 10.72 -26.16 -30.86
C ASP A 50 11.26 -25.30 -29.70
N GLN A 51 12.56 -25.06 -29.67
CA GLN A 51 13.17 -24.17 -28.68
C GLN A 51 12.62 -22.74 -28.79
N ALA A 52 12.50 -22.19 -30.00
CA ALA A 52 11.93 -20.86 -30.21
C ALA A 52 10.46 -20.79 -29.80
N ASN A 53 9.67 -21.84 -30.11
CA ASN A 53 8.28 -21.96 -29.70
C ASN A 53 8.14 -22.01 -28.17
N LYS A 54 9.00 -22.77 -27.49
CA LYS A 54 9.04 -22.81 -26.02
C LYS A 54 9.35 -21.44 -25.42
N CYS A 55 10.36 -20.74 -25.92
CA CYS A 55 10.68 -19.37 -25.48
C CYS A 55 9.50 -18.41 -25.71
N ARG A 56 8.82 -18.50 -26.86
CA ARG A 56 7.63 -17.68 -27.17
C ARG A 56 6.49 -17.95 -26.19
N ALA A 57 6.22 -19.22 -25.88
CA ALA A 57 5.18 -19.61 -24.92
C ALA A 57 5.50 -19.10 -23.51
N GLN A 58 6.77 -19.23 -23.07
CA GLN A 58 7.22 -18.72 -21.77
C GLN A 58 7.04 -17.19 -21.65
N LEU A 59 7.38 -16.43 -22.69
CA LEU A 59 7.19 -14.98 -22.68
C LEU A 59 5.71 -14.60 -22.59
N ARG A 60 4.83 -15.28 -23.31
CA ARG A 60 3.37 -15.04 -23.23
C ARG A 60 2.80 -15.39 -21.86
N GLN A 61 3.26 -16.48 -21.26
CA GLN A 61 2.85 -16.84 -19.91
C GLN A 61 3.28 -15.77 -18.90
N ALA A 62 4.53 -15.31 -18.97
CA ALA A 62 5.03 -14.26 -18.09
C ALA A 62 4.25 -12.94 -18.22
N ILE A 63 3.82 -12.58 -19.44
CA ILE A 63 2.95 -11.43 -19.68
C ILE A 63 1.58 -11.65 -19.03
N ALA A 64 0.95 -12.81 -19.25
CA ALA A 64 -0.35 -13.11 -18.66
C ALA A 64 -0.32 -13.13 -17.12
N ASP A 65 0.74 -13.68 -16.52
CA ASP A 65 0.94 -13.69 -15.07
C ASP A 65 1.09 -12.27 -14.52
N ALA A 66 1.87 -11.44 -15.22
CA ALA A 66 2.08 -10.03 -14.89
C ALA A 66 0.77 -9.22 -14.98
N GLU A 67 -0.01 -9.40 -16.04
CA GLU A 67 -1.33 -8.77 -16.20
C GLU A 67 -2.33 -9.23 -15.12
N ALA A 68 -2.32 -10.52 -14.76
CA ALA A 68 -3.15 -11.06 -13.69
C ALA A 68 -2.79 -10.46 -12.33
N GLU A 69 -1.49 -10.28 -12.06
CA GLU A 69 -1.03 -9.61 -10.84
C GLU A 69 -1.49 -8.15 -10.79
N LEU A 70 -1.36 -7.40 -11.88
CA LEU A 70 -1.87 -6.02 -11.97
C LEU A 70 -3.37 -5.95 -11.69
N ALA A 71 -4.14 -6.86 -12.29
CA ALA A 71 -5.59 -6.92 -12.07
C ALA A 71 -5.93 -7.22 -10.60
N ALA A 72 -5.16 -8.09 -9.94
CA ALA A 72 -5.33 -8.40 -8.52
C ALA A 72 -4.99 -7.18 -7.63
N ILE A 73 -3.89 -6.48 -7.90
CA ILE A 73 -3.52 -5.26 -7.14
C ILE A 73 -4.58 -4.17 -7.36
N CYS A 74 -5.03 -3.94 -8.59
CA CYS A 74 -6.06 -2.94 -8.89
C CYS A 74 -7.37 -3.26 -8.16
N SER A 75 -7.78 -4.53 -8.17
CA SER A 75 -8.97 -4.99 -7.45
C SER A 75 -8.86 -4.71 -5.95
N ALA A 76 -7.71 -5.03 -5.34
CA ALA A 76 -7.48 -4.76 -3.92
C ALA A 76 -7.44 -3.26 -3.60
N MET A 77 -6.93 -2.43 -4.52
CA MET A 77 -6.88 -0.97 -4.36
C MET A 77 -8.22 -0.28 -4.65
N GLY A 78 -9.23 -1.02 -5.13
CA GLY A 78 -10.49 -0.43 -5.63
C GLY A 78 -10.32 0.45 -6.86
N GLU A 79 -9.17 0.35 -7.54
CA GLU A 79 -8.86 1.09 -8.76
C GLU A 79 -9.32 0.28 -9.97
N ARG A 80 -9.85 0.95 -11.00
CA ARG A 80 -10.11 0.24 -12.28
C ARG A 80 -8.75 -0.14 -12.87
N PRO A 81 -8.59 -1.38 -13.36
CA PRO A 81 -7.40 -1.74 -14.12
C PRO A 81 -7.20 -0.71 -15.22
N VAL A 82 -6.06 0.00 -15.17
CA VAL A 82 -5.65 0.89 -16.25
C VAL A 82 -5.65 0.03 -17.51
N HIS A 83 -6.32 0.50 -18.58
CA HIS A 83 -6.54 -0.26 -19.81
C HIS A 83 -5.21 -0.62 -20.48
N ILE A 84 -4.55 -1.69 -20.04
CA ILE A 84 -3.46 -2.36 -20.77
C ILE A 84 -4.02 -3.09 -22.01
N ARG A 85 -5.35 -3.22 -22.09
CA ARG A 85 -6.07 -3.86 -23.19
C ARG A 85 -6.18 -3.06 -24.50
N GLN A 86 -5.48 -1.94 -24.67
CA GLN A 86 -5.33 -1.32 -26.00
C GLN A 86 -4.03 -1.74 -26.71
N SER A 87 -3.47 -2.89 -26.33
CA SER A 87 -2.38 -3.57 -27.05
C SER A 87 -2.81 -4.28 -28.35
N ASP A 88 -4.03 -4.05 -28.84
CA ASP A 88 -4.40 -4.33 -30.24
C ASP A 88 -3.43 -3.62 -31.23
N GLN A 89 -2.59 -2.70 -30.74
CA GLN A 89 -1.49 -2.06 -31.48
C GLN A 89 -0.11 -2.33 -30.86
N SER A 90 0.13 -3.51 -30.28
CA SER A 90 1.48 -3.99 -29.96
C SER A 90 2.25 -4.27 -31.26
N THR A 91 2.71 -3.22 -31.93
CA THR A 91 3.66 -3.29 -33.05
C THR A 91 5.09 -3.59 -32.57
N GLY A 92 5.25 -4.25 -31.42
CA GLY A 92 6.53 -4.52 -30.74
C GLY A 92 6.75 -6.00 -30.42
N SER A 93 8.01 -6.39 -30.17
CA SER A 93 8.32 -7.77 -29.77
C SER A 93 7.77 -8.11 -28.38
N LEU A 94 7.44 -9.38 -28.10
CA LEU A 94 7.03 -9.85 -26.76
C LEU A 94 8.01 -9.45 -25.64
N LYS A 95 9.31 -9.32 -25.95
CA LYS A 95 10.31 -8.86 -24.99
C LYS A 95 10.20 -7.37 -24.65
N ALA A 96 9.69 -6.56 -25.58
CA ALA A 96 9.48 -5.14 -25.37
C ALA A 96 8.25 -4.91 -24.48
N GLU A 97 7.15 -5.63 -24.74
CA GLU A 97 5.94 -5.61 -23.92
C GLU A 97 6.21 -6.06 -22.47
N LEU A 98 7.01 -7.11 -22.27
CA LEU A 98 7.41 -7.51 -20.92
C LEU A 98 8.22 -6.41 -20.21
N ARG A 99 9.06 -5.66 -20.94
CA ARG A 99 9.85 -4.56 -20.37
C ARG A 99 9.00 -3.35 -19.99
N THR A 100 7.84 -3.14 -20.63
CA THR A 100 6.92 -2.05 -20.26
C THR A 100 6.06 -2.44 -19.06
N ILE A 101 5.62 -3.70 -18.96
CA ILE A 101 4.74 -4.16 -17.88
C ILE A 101 5.48 -4.27 -16.54
N LEU A 102 6.75 -4.71 -16.54
CA LEU A 102 7.54 -4.89 -15.31
C LEU A 102 7.63 -3.63 -14.40
N PRO A 103 8.00 -2.44 -14.90
CA PRO A 103 8.05 -1.24 -14.06
C PRO A 103 6.67 -0.81 -13.56
N GLU A 104 5.61 -0.99 -14.35
CA GLU A 104 4.23 -0.67 -13.93
C GLU A 104 3.79 -1.53 -12.75
N ILE A 105 4.09 -2.83 -12.78
CA ILE A 105 3.85 -3.74 -11.65
C ILE A 105 4.59 -3.30 -10.41
N GLU A 106 5.86 -2.94 -10.55
CA GLU A 106 6.67 -2.57 -9.41
C GLU A 106 6.16 -1.27 -8.76
N GLU A 107 5.75 -0.29 -9.58
CA GLU A 107 5.10 0.92 -9.09
C GLU A 107 3.78 0.60 -8.35
N MET A 108 2.95 -0.29 -8.92
CA MET A 108 1.68 -0.71 -8.32
C MET A 108 1.89 -1.46 -6.99
N ARG A 109 2.91 -2.32 -6.89
CA ARG A 109 3.31 -2.98 -5.65
C ARG A 109 3.73 -1.97 -4.59
N LYS A 110 4.55 -0.99 -4.97
CA LYS A 110 4.96 0.08 -4.07
C LYS A 110 3.76 0.86 -3.55
N ARG A 111 2.86 1.30 -4.42
CA ARG A 111 1.63 2.01 -4.03
C ARG A 111 0.76 1.17 -3.10
N LYS A 112 0.61 -0.14 -3.37
CA LYS A 112 -0.10 -1.05 -2.47
C LYS A 112 0.53 -1.11 -1.08
N SER A 113 1.86 -1.19 -0.99
CA SER A 113 2.57 -1.21 0.29
C SER A 113 2.40 0.11 1.05
N ASP A 114 2.54 1.24 0.37
CA ASP A 114 2.39 2.56 0.99
C ASP A 114 0.96 2.73 1.54
N ARG A 115 -0.06 2.30 0.77
CA ARG A 115 -1.45 2.29 1.22
C ARG A 115 -1.65 1.39 2.43
N LYS A 116 -1.07 0.18 2.43
CA LYS A 116 -1.15 -0.74 3.57
C LYS A 116 -0.58 -0.11 4.84
N ASN A 117 0.55 0.61 4.74
CA ASN A 117 1.13 1.32 5.88
C ASN A 117 0.18 2.39 6.43
N GLN A 118 -0.48 3.17 5.56
CA GLN A 118 -1.50 4.15 5.98
C GLN A 118 -2.64 3.49 6.77
N PHE A 119 -3.14 2.33 6.32
CA PHE A 119 -4.18 1.59 7.04
C PHE A 119 -3.71 1.15 8.43
N ILE A 120 -2.47 0.66 8.55
CA ILE A 120 -1.89 0.25 9.84
C ILE A 120 -1.86 1.46 10.77
N GLU A 121 -1.33 2.60 10.32
CA GLU A 121 -1.22 3.82 11.12
C GLU A 121 -2.57 4.32 11.63
N VAL A 122 -3.58 4.43 10.75
CA VAL A 122 -4.92 4.90 11.11
C VAL A 122 -5.57 3.96 12.13
N LEU A 123 -5.49 2.65 11.90
CA LEU A 123 -6.11 1.70 12.81
C LEU A 123 -5.39 1.62 14.16
N GLU A 124 -4.06 1.73 14.19
CA GLU A 124 -3.30 1.86 15.44
C GLU A 124 -3.75 3.08 16.25
N GLU A 125 -3.96 4.22 15.59
CA GLU A 125 -4.47 5.43 16.25
C GLU A 125 -5.90 5.24 16.78
N ILE A 126 -6.79 4.64 15.99
CA ILE A 126 -8.15 4.29 16.41
C ILE A 126 -8.10 3.42 17.67
N GLN A 127 -7.24 2.39 17.68
CA GLN A 127 -7.07 1.54 18.86
C GLN A 127 -6.53 2.33 20.04
N ARG A 128 -5.51 3.17 19.86
CA ARG A 128 -4.93 4.01 20.91
C ARG A 128 -6.02 4.84 21.59
N ILE A 129 -6.83 5.56 20.81
CA ILE A 129 -7.92 6.40 21.33
C ILE A 129 -9.02 5.56 21.98
N LYS A 130 -9.40 4.42 21.40
CA LYS A 130 -10.36 3.50 22.04
C LYS A 130 -9.87 3.02 23.40
N HIS A 131 -8.60 2.65 23.53
CA HIS A 131 -8.03 2.24 24.82
C HIS A 131 -8.01 3.39 25.83
N GLU A 132 -7.75 4.63 25.40
CA GLU A 132 -7.82 5.80 26.27
C GLU A 132 -9.24 6.11 26.76
N ILE A 133 -10.24 6.05 25.86
CA ILE A 133 -11.65 6.36 26.16
C ILE A 133 -12.28 5.29 27.05
N TYR A 134 -12.09 4.01 26.73
CA TYR A 134 -12.79 2.91 27.39
C TYR A 134 -11.96 2.23 28.47
N ARG A 135 -10.68 2.60 28.64
CA ARG A 135 -9.71 1.97 29.54
C ARG A 135 -9.89 0.45 29.56
N SER A 136 -9.77 -0.17 28.38
CA SER A 136 -9.80 -1.62 28.28
C SER A 136 -8.54 -2.17 28.96
N GLY A 137 -8.72 -2.85 30.09
CA GLY A 137 -7.66 -3.46 30.87
C GLY A 137 -7.06 -4.64 30.13
N GLY A 138 -5.97 -4.40 29.42
CA GLY A 138 -5.16 -5.45 28.79
C GLY A 138 -4.43 -4.91 27.58
N TYR A 139 -3.11 -4.78 27.69
CA TYR A 139 -2.21 -4.48 26.58
C TYR A 139 -2.17 -5.71 25.67
N VAL A 140 -3.22 -5.94 24.89
CA VAL A 140 -3.17 -6.97 23.86
C VAL A 140 -2.61 -6.28 22.63
N SER A 141 -1.29 -6.41 22.48
CA SER A 141 -0.58 -6.16 21.22
C SER A 141 -1.04 -7.22 20.22
N SER A 142 -2.32 -7.15 19.82
CA SER A 142 -2.86 -7.96 18.76
C SER A 142 -2.30 -7.37 17.48
N ASN A 143 -1.36 -8.10 16.86
CA ASN A 143 -0.98 -7.87 15.46
C ASN A 143 -2.26 -7.63 14.67
N MET A 144 -2.46 -6.38 14.28
CA MET A 144 -3.66 -5.98 13.61
C MET A 144 -3.55 -6.45 12.17
N ALA A 145 -4.24 -7.53 11.86
CA ALA A 145 -4.32 -8.03 10.50
C ALA A 145 -5.13 -7.03 9.68
N VAL A 146 -4.44 -6.18 8.90
CA VAL A 146 -5.07 -5.39 7.85
C VAL A 146 -5.54 -6.36 6.77
N ASP A 147 -6.79 -6.22 6.38
CA ASP A 147 -7.34 -6.97 5.25
C ASP A 147 -6.63 -6.53 3.95
N GLU A 148 -5.79 -7.41 3.42
CA GLU A 148 -5.04 -7.13 2.19
C GLU A 148 -5.91 -7.20 0.93
N THR A 149 -7.17 -7.62 1.06
CA THR A 149 -8.11 -7.76 -0.05
C THR A 149 -8.87 -6.48 -0.36
N ASP A 150 -9.00 -5.56 0.60
CA ASP A 150 -9.67 -4.26 0.43
C ASP A 150 -8.83 -3.12 1.04
N LEU A 151 -7.91 -2.60 0.22
CA LEU A 151 -7.09 -1.41 0.48
C LEU A 151 -7.65 -0.19 -0.28
N SER A 152 -8.96 -0.17 -0.53
CA SER A 152 -9.60 0.91 -1.28
C SER A 152 -9.56 2.24 -0.54
N LEU A 153 -9.49 3.34 -1.30
CA LEU A 153 -9.58 4.70 -0.75
C LEU A 153 -10.86 4.91 0.06
N ARG A 154 -11.98 4.34 -0.40
CA ARG A 154 -13.25 4.43 0.31
C ARG A 154 -13.15 3.81 1.70
N LYS A 155 -12.47 2.67 1.83
CA LYS A 155 -12.30 2.02 3.12
C LYS A 155 -11.40 2.83 4.05
N LEU A 156 -10.34 3.43 3.52
CA LEU A 156 -9.49 4.34 4.29
C LEU A 156 -10.28 5.55 4.81
N GLU A 157 -11.09 6.19 3.96
CA GLU A 157 -11.96 7.32 4.33
C GLU A 157 -13.03 6.94 5.39
N GLU A 158 -13.50 5.68 5.39
CA GLU A 158 -14.38 5.17 6.45
C GLU A 158 -13.64 5.11 7.80
N LEU A 159 -12.40 4.63 7.81
CA LEU A 159 -11.57 4.56 9.01
C LEU A 159 -11.19 5.95 9.52
N ASP A 160 -10.81 6.87 8.64
CA ASP A 160 -10.51 8.25 9.03
C ASP A 160 -11.72 8.96 9.64
N ARG A 161 -12.94 8.70 9.13
CA ARG A 161 -14.17 9.21 9.74
C ARG A 161 -14.42 8.63 11.14
N GLU A 162 -14.14 7.34 11.33
CA GLU A 162 -14.22 6.71 12.65
C GLU A 162 -13.19 7.33 13.61
N LEU A 163 -11.96 7.55 13.15
CA LEU A 163 -10.90 8.18 13.91
C LEU A 163 -11.30 9.60 14.36
N GLN A 164 -11.79 10.43 13.44
CA GLN A 164 -12.27 11.78 13.75
C GLN A 164 -13.44 11.77 14.74
N ALA A 165 -14.37 10.83 14.60
CA ALA A 165 -15.49 10.69 15.55
C ALA A 165 -15.00 10.34 16.96
N LEU A 166 -14.02 9.45 17.08
CA LEU A 166 -13.41 9.07 18.36
C LEU A 166 -12.61 10.21 18.99
N GLN A 167 -11.85 10.95 18.18
CA GLN A 167 -11.15 12.16 18.63
C GLN A 167 -12.14 13.18 19.19
N LYS A 168 -13.25 13.42 18.48
CA LYS A 168 -14.32 14.31 18.95
C LYS A 168 -14.96 13.81 20.24
N GLU A 169 -15.25 12.52 20.36
CA GLU A 169 -15.78 11.93 21.60
C GLU A 169 -14.81 12.13 22.77
N LYS A 170 -13.51 11.88 22.55
CA LYS A 170 -12.47 12.13 23.56
C LYS A 170 -12.47 13.59 24.02
N THR A 171 -12.52 14.54 23.09
CA THR A 171 -12.54 15.98 23.43
C THR A 171 -13.79 16.37 24.21
N GLU A 172 -14.96 15.83 23.83
CA GLU A 172 -16.23 16.13 24.50
C GLU A 172 -16.26 15.56 25.92
N ARG A 173 -15.79 14.32 26.12
CA ARG A 173 -15.68 13.73 27.46
C ARG A 173 -14.70 14.51 28.34
N LEU A 174 -13.58 14.97 27.79
CA LEU A 174 -12.62 15.80 28.53
C LEU A 174 -13.24 17.14 28.94
N LYS A 175 -14.00 17.79 28.05
CA LYS A 175 -14.73 19.02 28.36
C LYS A 175 -15.74 18.81 29.48
N GLN A 176 -16.50 17.72 29.45
CA GLN A 176 -17.44 17.36 30.53
C GLN A 176 -16.71 17.14 31.86
N VAL A 177 -15.57 16.43 31.86
CA VAL A 177 -14.74 16.25 33.06
C VAL A 177 -14.27 17.60 33.60
N LEU A 178 -13.86 18.53 32.73
CA LEU A 178 -13.44 19.88 33.12
C LEU A 178 -14.61 20.68 33.73
N GLU A 179 -15.79 20.65 33.10
CA GLU A 179 -16.98 21.33 33.60
C GLU A 179 -17.38 20.81 35.00
N HIS A 180 -17.35 19.48 35.18
CA HIS A 180 -17.58 18.87 36.49
C HIS A 180 -16.52 19.27 37.52
N LEU A 181 -15.24 19.34 37.12
CA LEU A 181 -14.15 19.79 38.00
C LEU A 181 -14.34 21.26 38.42
N ASN A 182 -14.73 22.13 37.50
CA ASN A 182 -14.98 23.54 37.77
C ASN A 182 -16.21 23.73 38.67
N TYR A 183 -17.28 22.96 38.44
CA TYR A 183 -18.44 22.94 39.33
C TYR A 183 -18.04 22.51 40.74
N LEU A 184 -17.29 21.42 40.86
CA LEU A 184 -16.78 20.91 42.14
C LEU A 184 -15.93 21.97 42.86
N TYR A 185 -15.04 22.66 42.13
CA TYR A 185 -14.24 23.75 42.66
C TYR A 185 -15.11 24.89 43.20
N SER A 186 -16.14 25.31 42.46
CA SER A 186 -17.08 26.34 42.88
C SER A 186 -17.86 25.94 44.14
N CYS A 187 -18.34 24.69 44.21
CA CYS A 187 -19.04 24.17 45.38
C CYS A 187 -18.12 24.11 46.61
N CYS A 188 -16.87 23.64 46.46
CA CYS A 188 -15.90 23.65 47.54
C CYS A 188 -15.62 25.07 48.03
N SER A 189 -15.49 26.05 47.12
CA SER A 189 -15.29 27.45 47.47
C SER A 189 -16.47 28.04 48.27
N VAL A 190 -17.71 27.79 47.84
CA VAL A 190 -18.93 28.24 48.55
C VAL A 190 -19.04 27.61 49.94
N LEU A 191 -18.68 26.33 50.07
CA LEU A 191 -18.72 25.60 51.34
C LEU A 191 -17.52 25.91 52.25
N GLY A 192 -16.60 26.79 51.83
CA GLY A 192 -15.38 27.12 52.59
C GLY A 192 -14.39 25.96 52.70
N LEU A 193 -14.47 24.98 51.81
CA LEU A 193 -13.59 23.82 51.75
C LEU A 193 -12.37 24.12 50.85
N ASP A 194 -11.17 23.79 51.33
CA ASP A 194 -9.98 23.83 50.49
C ASP A 194 -10.03 22.66 49.47
N PHE A 195 -10.24 23.01 48.20
CA PHE A 195 -10.29 22.07 47.09
C PHE A 195 -9.05 21.15 47.03
N LYS A 196 -7.86 21.68 47.36
CA LYS A 196 -6.61 20.90 47.35
C LYS A 196 -6.55 19.86 48.48
N GLN A 197 -7.16 20.14 49.64
CA GLN A 197 -7.16 19.24 50.80
C GLN A 197 -8.32 18.24 50.80
N ASN A 198 -9.51 18.63 50.33
CA ASN A 198 -10.71 17.76 50.39
C ASN A 198 -10.90 16.86 49.16
N CYS A 199 -10.67 17.32 47.92
CA CYS A 199 -10.89 16.46 46.74
C CYS A 199 -9.85 15.35 46.57
N LEU A 200 -8.60 15.56 47.02
CA LEU A 200 -7.57 14.52 47.04
C LEU A 200 -7.81 13.47 48.13
N ARG A 201 -8.55 13.81 49.19
CA ARG A 201 -8.75 12.98 50.39
C ARG A 201 -10.10 12.27 50.42
N ASP A 202 -11.18 12.91 49.98
CA ASP A 202 -12.56 12.46 50.22
C ASP A 202 -13.19 11.66 49.07
N PHE A 203 -12.56 11.56 47.89
CA PHE A 203 -12.98 10.59 46.85
C PHE A 203 -12.47 9.17 47.10
N THR A 204 -11.74 8.96 48.20
CA THR A 204 -11.39 7.64 48.74
C THR A 204 -11.44 7.69 50.28
N PRO A 205 -12.64 7.81 50.90
CA PRO A 205 -12.76 7.85 52.35
C PRO A 205 -12.95 6.45 52.96
N SER A 206 -12.49 5.39 52.31
CA SER A 206 -12.30 4.10 53.00
C SER A 206 -11.16 3.29 52.37
N LEU A 207 -10.32 2.74 53.25
CA LEU A 207 -9.23 1.80 53.00
C LEU A 207 -7.85 2.37 52.60
N GLY A 208 -7.12 2.81 53.63
CA GLY A 208 -5.72 2.44 53.86
C GLY A 208 -4.65 3.18 53.06
N GLU A 209 -3.65 3.71 53.77
CA GLU A 209 -2.39 4.22 53.21
C GLU A 209 -1.68 3.15 52.36
N SER A 210 -1.85 3.20 51.04
CA SER A 210 -1.14 2.36 50.09
C SER A 210 -0.46 3.22 49.02
N ASP A 211 0.72 2.81 48.56
CA ASP A 211 1.48 3.48 47.49
C ASP A 211 0.68 3.62 46.18
N GLU A 212 -0.39 2.84 46.00
CA GLU A 212 -1.34 2.96 44.91
C GLU A 212 -2.08 4.32 44.91
N LEU A 213 -2.40 4.87 46.09
CA LEU A 213 -3.05 6.19 46.20
C LEU A 213 -2.08 7.32 45.86
N LYS A 214 -0.78 7.18 46.18
CA LYS A 214 0.25 8.14 45.75
C LYS A 214 0.41 8.10 44.24
N ARG A 215 0.44 6.91 43.63
CA ARG A 215 0.45 6.75 42.17
C ARG A 215 -0.81 7.33 41.54
N GLN A 216 -1.97 7.13 42.14
CA GLN A 216 -3.24 7.66 41.64
C GLN A 216 -3.35 9.17 41.82
N ALA A 217 -2.84 9.75 42.91
CA ALA A 217 -2.77 11.19 43.13
C ALA A 217 -1.75 11.87 42.20
N LEU A 218 -0.58 11.25 41.99
CA LEU A 218 0.41 11.69 41.00
C LEU A 218 -0.16 11.61 39.59
N SER A 219 -0.84 10.51 39.26
CA SER A 219 -1.55 10.34 37.99
C SER A 219 -2.66 11.38 37.80
N ARG A 220 -3.46 11.70 38.83
CA ARG A 220 -4.48 12.75 38.78
C ARG A 220 -3.86 14.14 38.58
N LYS A 221 -2.74 14.43 39.25
CA LYS A 221 -2.00 15.69 39.06
C LYS A 221 -1.43 15.79 37.65
N GLU A 222 -0.86 14.70 37.14
CA GLU A 222 -0.34 14.61 35.79
C GLU A 222 -1.45 14.73 34.73
N ILE A 223 -2.63 14.14 34.99
CA ILE A 223 -3.83 14.30 34.15
C ILE A 223 -4.25 15.76 34.13
N LEU A 224 -4.32 16.44 35.27
CA LEU A 224 -4.69 17.86 35.33
C LEU A 224 -3.69 18.75 34.58
N GLU A 225 -2.39 18.49 34.72
CA GLU A 225 -1.34 19.23 34.01
C GLU A 225 -1.37 18.96 32.49
N LYS A 226 -1.64 17.72 32.08
CA LYS A 226 -1.82 17.35 30.67
C LYS A 226 -3.07 17.98 30.08
N VAL A 227 -4.17 18.02 30.83
CA VAL A 227 -5.42 18.68 30.44
C VAL A 227 -5.20 20.19 30.31
N GLU A 228 -4.49 20.83 31.24
CA GLU A 228 -4.16 22.26 31.17
C GLU A 228 -3.30 22.59 29.94
N LYS A 229 -2.26 21.80 29.65
CA LYS A 229 -1.44 21.96 28.44
C LYS A 229 -2.25 21.73 27.15
N TRP A 230 -3.17 20.76 27.15
CA TRP A 230 -4.07 20.50 26.02
C TRP A 230 -5.08 21.64 25.81
N MET A 231 -5.59 22.27 26.88
CA MET A 231 -6.46 23.44 26.76
C MET A 231 -5.77 24.59 26.04
N THR A 232 -4.49 24.82 26.33
CA THR A 232 -3.70 25.85 25.65
C THR A 232 -3.53 25.52 24.16
N ALA A 233 -3.21 24.25 23.83
CA ALA A 233 -3.04 23.82 22.45
C ALA A 233 -4.35 23.90 21.63
N CYS A 234 -5.48 23.45 22.18
CA CYS A 234 -6.78 23.54 21.49
C CYS A 234 -7.26 25.00 21.32
N GLN A 235 -6.90 25.90 22.23
CA GLN A 235 -7.16 27.33 22.02
C GLN A 235 -6.32 27.86 20.86
N GLU A 236 -5.02 27.54 20.79
CA GLU A 236 -4.11 27.99 19.72
C GLU A 236 -4.55 27.49 18.33
N GLU A 237 -5.05 26.26 18.20
CA GLU A 237 -5.58 25.73 16.93
C GLU A 237 -6.88 26.42 16.50
N SER A 238 -7.79 26.70 17.44
CA SER A 238 -9.01 27.47 17.16
C SER A 238 -8.70 28.91 16.69
N TRP A 239 -7.62 29.52 17.19
CA TRP A 239 -7.17 30.84 16.73
C TRP A 239 -6.63 30.80 15.28
N LEU A 240 -5.98 29.71 14.86
CA LEU A 240 -5.45 29.55 13.50
C LEU A 240 -6.56 29.32 12.46
N GLU A 241 -7.60 28.55 12.82
CA GLU A 241 -8.76 28.33 11.94
C GLU A 241 -9.60 29.62 11.75
N GLU A 242 -9.72 30.47 12.76
CA GLU A 242 -10.43 31.75 12.65
C GLU A 242 -9.70 32.78 11.77
N ASP A 243 -8.36 32.79 11.78
CA ASP A 243 -7.56 33.72 10.98
C ASP A 243 -7.55 33.32 9.49
N ASP A 244 -7.51 32.02 9.19
CA ASP A 244 -7.62 31.51 7.81
C ASP A 244 -9.03 31.77 7.23
N ASN A 245 -10.08 31.67 8.06
CA ASN A 245 -11.44 32.00 7.64
C ASN A 245 -11.63 33.52 7.42
N ARG A 246 -10.94 34.37 8.18
CA ARG A 246 -10.88 35.83 7.95
C ARG A 246 -10.16 36.18 6.66
N TYR A 247 -9.06 35.50 6.37
CA TYR A 247 -8.27 35.71 5.16
C TYR A 247 -9.05 35.28 3.90
N ASN A 248 -9.81 34.19 3.99
CA ASN A 248 -10.66 33.70 2.90
C ASN A 248 -11.95 34.52 2.70
N ALA A 249 -12.58 35.01 3.78
CA ALA A 249 -13.75 35.90 3.69
C ALA A 249 -13.42 37.27 3.05
N GLY A 250 -12.19 37.77 3.22
CA GLY A 250 -11.73 39.02 2.59
C GLY A 250 -11.59 38.96 1.06
N ARG A 251 -11.32 37.77 0.48
CA ARG A 251 -11.22 37.59 -0.98
C ARG A 251 -12.56 37.39 -1.68
N GLY A 252 -13.56 36.85 -0.99
CA GLY A 252 -14.89 36.61 -1.57
C GLY A 252 -15.68 37.89 -1.90
N ALA A 253 -15.35 39.02 -1.26
CA ALA A 253 -16.03 40.30 -1.47
C ALA A 253 -15.45 41.14 -2.63
N SER A 254 -14.34 40.71 -3.25
CA SER A 254 -13.66 41.50 -4.30
C SER A 254 -13.93 41.03 -5.74
N SER A 255 -14.80 40.04 -5.95
CA SER A 255 -15.03 39.42 -7.27
C SER A 255 -16.41 39.72 -7.90
N HIS A 256 -17.15 40.70 -7.38
CA HIS A 256 -18.49 41.06 -7.89
C HIS A 256 -18.62 42.54 -8.29
N SER A 257 -17.63 43.06 -9.02
CA SER A 257 -17.66 44.43 -9.56
C SER A 257 -16.92 44.52 -10.91
N GLU A 258 -17.25 43.65 -11.87
CA GLU A 258 -16.76 43.83 -13.26
C GLU A 258 -17.63 43.03 -14.23
N ARG A 259 -18.91 43.38 -14.34
CA ARG A 259 -19.77 43.11 -15.52
C ARG A 259 -20.92 44.12 -15.49
N ASP A 260 -20.69 45.27 -16.12
CA ASP A 260 -21.67 46.06 -16.86
C ASP A 260 -20.91 46.90 -17.90
#